data_AF-A0A9X5N9F3-F1
#
_entry.id   AF-A0A9X5N9F3-F1
#
_cell.length_a   1.000
_cell.length_b   1.000
_cell.length_c   1.000
_cell.angle_alpha   90.00
_cell.angle_beta   90.00
_cell.angle_gamma   90.00
#
_symmetry.space_group_name_H-M   'P 1'
#
loop_
_entity.id
_entity.type
_entity.pdbx_description
1 polymer ?
#
loop_
_entity_poly.entity_id
_entity_poly.type
_entity_poly.pdbx_seq_one_letter_code
_entity_poly.pdbx_strand_id
1 'polypeptide(L)' 'MKKNTDFNKKAFEYYMALYAVNDIRSTIITLVIGIADIFVLLPAFANPVQPIYMYIIVPPVAFLNVWAI' A
#
# COMPACT_ATOMS: atom_id res chain seq x y z
N MET A 1 9.97 -25.08 31.08
CA MET A 1 10.73 -23.93 30.54
C MET A 1 9.98 -22.65 30.90
N LYS A 2 10.49 -21.83 31.83
CA LYS A 2 9.89 -20.52 32.16
C LYS A 2 10.16 -19.59 30.97
N LYS A 3 9.11 -19.14 30.29
CA LYS A 3 9.19 -18.19 29.18
C LYS A 3 9.53 -16.84 29.80
N ASN A 4 10.81 -16.44 29.76
CA ASN A 4 11.23 -15.12 30.20
C ASN A 4 10.69 -14.11 29.19
N THR A 5 9.56 -13.48 29.51
CA THR A 5 8.94 -12.40 28.74
C THR A 5 9.52 -11.05 29.17
N ASP A 6 10.80 -11.00 29.49
CA ASP A 6 11.46 -9.73 29.75
C ASP A 6 11.56 -8.98 28.42
N PHE A 7 10.71 -7.96 28.28
CA PHE A 7 10.67 -7.10 27.11
C PHE A 7 12.06 -6.48 26.90
N ASN A 8 12.78 -6.98 25.90
CA ASN A 8 14.10 -6.45 25.56
C ASN A 8 13.94 -5.14 24.80
N LYS A 9 13.85 -4.06 25.57
CA LYS A 9 13.66 -2.69 25.08
C LYS A 9 14.71 -2.29 24.03
N LYS A 10 15.97 -2.70 24.19
CA LYS A 10 17.05 -2.42 23.21
C LYS A 10 16.81 -3.09 21.87
N ALA A 11 16.38 -4.35 21.88
CA ALA A 11 16.05 -5.06 20.64
C ALA A 11 14.84 -4.42 19.95
N PHE A 12 13.81 -4.05 20.71
CA PHE A 12 12.64 -3.36 20.18
C PHE A 12 12.99 -2.00 19.55
N GLU A 13 13.79 -1.17 20.23
CA GLU A 13 14.26 0.11 19.70
C GLU A 13 15.11 -0.05 18.44
N TYR A 14 15.95 -1.09 18.38
CA TYR A 14 16.75 -1.41 17.18
C TYR A 14 15.86 -1.80 15.99
N TYR A 15 14.83 -2.64 16.19
CA TYR A 15 13.89 -2.99 15.13
C TYR A 15 13.01 -1.80 14.71
N MET A 16 12.59 -0.95 15.65
CA MET A 16 11.88 0.30 15.35
C MET A 16 12.74 1.31 14.58
N ALA A 17 14.06 1.30 14.80
CA ALA A 17 15.01 2.13 14.04
C ALA A 17 15.27 1.57 12.64
N LEU A 18 15.32 0.24 12.50
CA LEU A 18 15.45 -0.45 11.20
C LEU A 18 14.22 -0.27 10.32
N TYR A 19 13.03 -0.35 10.91
CA TYR A 19 11.78 -0.09 10.23
C TYR A 19 11.25 1.27 10.63
N ALA A 20 11.76 2.32 9.98
CA ALA A 20 11.21 3.65 10.16
C ALA A 20 9.69 3.57 9.93
N VAL A 21 8.90 4.04 10.90
CA VAL A 21 7.42 4.00 10.84
C VAL A 21 6.88 4.62 9.54
N ASN A 22 7.61 5.58 8.98
CA ASN A 22 7.30 6.21 7.70
C ASN A 22 7.48 5.25 6.51
N ASP A 23 8.47 4.37 6.58
CA ASP A 23 8.78 3.38 5.54
C ASP A 23 7.74 2.23 5.55
N ILE A 24 7.37 1.74 6.75
CA ILE A 24 6.26 0.77 6.89
C ILE A 24 4.95 1.38 6.37
N ARG A 25 4.66 2.64 6.74
CA ARG A 25 3.44 3.32 6.32
C ARG A 25 3.39 3.49 4.81
N SER A 26 4.48 3.96 4.19
CA SER A 26 4.59 4.09 2.74
C SER A 26 4.44 2.73 2.04
N THR A 27 5.08 1.69 2.57
CA THR A 27 4.98 0.32 2.04
C THR A 27 3.54 -0.20 2.06
N ILE A 28 2.83 0.00 3.18
CA ILE A 28 1.43 -0.43 3.31
C ILE A 28 0.52 0.39 2.39
N ILE A 29 0.70 1.71 2.32
CA ILE A 29 -0.10 2.59 1.44
C ILE A 29 0.09 2.17 -0.03
N THR A 30 1.34 1.97 -0.46
CA THR A 30 1.67 1.53 -1.82
C THR A 30 1.06 0.16 -2.12
N LEU A 31 1.14 -0.78 -1.18
CA LEU A 31 0.56 -2.12 -1.35
C LEU A 31 -0.96 -2.06 -1.51
N VAL A 32 -1.65 -1.31 -0.65
CA VAL A 32 -3.11 -1.18 -0.68
C VAL A 32 -3.57 -0.49 -1.97
N ILE A 33 -2.92 0.60 -2.36
CA ILE A 33 -3.26 1.33 -3.59
C ILE A 33 -2.97 0.48 -4.82
N GLY A 34 -1.83 -0.21 -4.88
CA GLY A 34 -1.51 -1.10 -6.01
C GLY A 34 -2.52 -2.24 -6.16
N ILE A 35 -3.00 -2.82 -5.06
CA ILE A 35 -4.07 -3.82 -5.12
C ILE A 35 -5.38 -3.18 -5.62
N ALA A 36 -5.76 -2.03 -5.08
CA ALA A 36 -6.97 -1.31 -5.49
C ALA A 36 -6.95 -0.97 -7.00
N ASP A 37 -5.82 -0.51 -7.51
CA ASP A 37 -5.63 -0.21 -8.93
C ASP A 37 -5.86 -1.42 -9.81
N ILE A 38 -5.35 -2.59 -9.42
CA ILE A 38 -5.59 -3.84 -10.15
C ILE A 38 -7.11 -4.13 -10.21
N PHE A 39 -7.80 -4.08 -9.08
CA PHE A 39 -9.25 -4.37 -9.04
C PHE A 39 -10.08 -3.36 -9.85
N VAL A 40 -9.63 -2.11 -9.91
CA VAL A 40 -10.31 -1.02 -10.60
C VAL A 40 -10.02 -1.03 -12.11
N LEU A 41 -8.79 -1.38 -12.52
CA LEU A 41 -8.38 -1.40 -13.93
C LEU A 41 -8.70 -2.71 -14.63
N LEU A 42 -8.72 -3.85 -13.93
CA LEU A 42 -8.97 -5.17 -14.54
C LEU A 42 -10.32 -5.26 -15.26
N PRO A 43 -11.44 -4.70 -14.73
CA PRO A 43 -12.71 -4.63 -15.45
C PRO A 43 -12.65 -3.76 -16.71
N ALA A 44 -11.75 -2.78 -16.79
CA ALA A 44 -11.59 -1.92 -17.96
C ALA A 44 -11.23 -2.72 -19.22
N PHE A 45 -10.41 -3.77 -19.06
CA PHE A 45 -9.95 -4.61 -20.17
C PHE A 45 -11.00 -5.61 -20.65
N ALA A 46 -12.03 -5.87 -19.86
CA ALA A 46 -13.14 -6.76 -20.20
C ALA A 46 -14.38 -6.01 -20.73
N ASN A 47 -14.37 -4.67 -20.70
CA ASN A 47 -15.53 -3.84 -21.03
C ASN A 47 -15.51 -3.39 -22.50
N PRO A 48 -16.59 -3.62 -23.29
CA PRO A 48 -16.68 -3.12 -24.66
C PRO A 48 -16.67 -1.59 -24.78
N VAL A 49 -16.90 -0.85 -23.68
CA VAL A 49 -16.81 0.61 -23.60
C VAL A 49 -15.53 1.07 -22.87
N GLN A 50 -14.45 0.32 -23.04
CA GLN A 50 -13.14 0.56 -22.41
C GLN A 50 -12.67 2.03 -22.43
N PRO A 51 -12.78 2.81 -23.53
CA PRO A 51 -12.26 4.17 -23.57
C PRO A 51 -12.96 5.11 -22.57
N ILE A 52 -14.29 5.01 -22.46
CA ILE A 52 -15.08 5.84 -21.54
C ILE A 52 -14.81 5.42 -20.10
N TYR A 53 -14.72 4.11 -19.86
CA TYR A 53 -14.40 3.58 -18.54
C TYR A 53 -13.02 4.07 -18.06
N MET A 54 -11.98 3.95 -18.90
CA MET A 54 -10.64 4.46 -18.61
C MET A 54 -10.63 5.98 -18.40
N TYR A 55 -11.38 6.75 -19.21
CA TYR A 55 -11.45 8.20 -19.05
C TYR A 55 -11.98 8.64 -17.67
N ILE A 56 -12.90 7.88 -17.09
CA ILE A 56 -13.47 8.17 -15.77
C ILE A 56 -12.55 7.67 -14.64
N ILE A 57 -11.93 6.51 -14.82
CA ILE A 57 -11.23 5.77 -13.76
C ILE A 57 -9.75 6.20 -13.65
N VAL A 58 -9.09 6.48 -14.76
CA VAL A 58 -7.64 6.78 -14.77
C VAL A 58 -7.29 8.07 -14.02
N PRO A 59 -8.04 9.19 -14.13
CA PRO A 59 -7.72 10.41 -13.39
C PRO A 59 -7.68 10.25 -11.86
N PRO A 60 -8.68 9.65 -11.18
CA PRO A 60 -8.61 9.44 -9.73
C PRO A 60 -7.54 8.42 -9.33
N VAL A 61 -7.29 7.37 -10.12
CA VAL A 61 -6.20 6.41 -9.88
C VAL A 61 -4.84 7.10 -9.92
N ALA A 62 -4.58 7.92 -10.94
CA ALA A 62 -3.34 8.69 -11.05
C ALA A 62 -3.16 9.66 -9.89
N PHE A 63 -4.22 10.34 -9.47
CA PHE A 63 -4.20 11.23 -8.31
C PHE A 63 -3.82 10.50 -7.01
N LEU A 64 -4.43 9.35 -6.76
CA LEU A 64 -4.15 8.55 -5.55
C LEU A 64 -2.71 8.01 -5.53
N ASN A 65 -2.18 7.60 -6.69
CA ASN A 65 -0.80 7.16 -6.79
C ASN A 65 0.20 8.30 -6.56
N VAL A 66 -0.08 9.50 -7.06
CA VAL A 66 0.78 10.68 -6.82
C VAL A 66 0.72 11.11 -5.34
N TRP A 67 -0.44 11.02 -4.70
CA TRP A 67 -0.59 11.34 -3.28
C TRP A 67 0.13 10.33 -2.35
N ALA A 68 0.31 9.10 -2.81
CA ALA A 68 0.90 8.01 -2.04
C ALA A 68 2.43 8.02 -1.99
N ILE A 69 3.09 8.79 -2.86
CA ILE A 69 4.55 8.96 -2.97
C ILE A 69 4.99 10.14 -2.11
#